data_AF-A0A1H9HWD9-F1
#
_entry.id   AF-A0A1H9HWD9-F1
#
_cell.length_a   1.000
_cell.length_b   1.000
_cell.length_c   1.000
_cell.angle_alpha   90.00
_cell.angle_beta   90.00
_cell.angle_gamma   90.00
#
_symmetry.space_group_name_H-M   'P 1'
#
loop_
_entity.id
_entity.type
_entity.pdbx_description
1 polymer ?
#
loop_
_entity_poly.entity_id
_entity_poly.type
_entity_poly.pdbx_seq_one_letter_code
_entity_poly.pdbx_strand_id
1 'polypeptide(L)'
;MDILQAALDWAKAELFSTPFFILFGVIFMATSLGFWQLGKTELARAYIIPTLVAGALLLIIGLGLFFANKSRVTQFEKAYNSDASAFVASELERTEGTLKEYANVVFTAIPVIIAACALGLIFLSTPVWRASLITTIAMLVVILLIDGNAHARMDGYQKQLLSVEEEL
;
A
#
# COMPACT_ATOMS: atom_id res chain seq x y z
N MET A 1 -8.13 24.49 14.78
CA MET A 1 -7.73 23.10 15.16
C MET A 1 -6.20 23.03 15.15
N ASP A 2 -5.53 22.18 15.95
CA ASP A 2 -4.05 22.08 15.91
C ASP A 2 -3.62 21.27 14.67
N ILE A 3 -3.16 21.96 13.62
CA ILE A 3 -2.75 21.38 12.34
C ILE A 3 -1.58 20.40 12.54
N LEU A 4 -0.64 20.75 13.41
CA LEU A 4 0.50 19.91 13.72
C LEU A 4 0.02 18.61 14.38
N GLN A 5 -0.94 18.71 15.31
CA GLN A 5 -1.54 17.53 15.91
C GLN A 5 -2.26 16.65 14.88
N ALA A 6 -3.04 17.23 13.96
CA ALA A 6 -3.70 16.49 12.88
C ALA A 6 -2.70 15.77 11.96
N ALA A 7 -1.63 16.44 11.56
CA ALA A 7 -0.56 15.87 10.74
C ALA A 7 0.17 14.71 11.45
N LEU A 8 0.44 14.87 12.75
CA LEU A 8 1.08 13.84 13.57
C LEU A 8 0.18 12.63 13.79
N ASP A 9 -1.12 12.85 14.02
CA ASP A 9 -2.08 11.77 14.24
C ASP A 9 -2.32 10.98 12.95
N TRP A 10 -2.41 11.66 11.80
CA TRP A 10 -2.42 11.00 10.49
C TRP A 10 -1.14 10.16 10.29
N ALA A 11 0.05 10.73 10.51
CA ALA A 11 1.31 10.03 10.29
C ALA A 11 1.48 8.80 11.21
N LYS A 12 1.02 8.88 12.46
CA LYS A 12 0.98 7.74 13.39
C LYS A 12 0.01 6.66 12.94
N ALA A 13 -1.18 7.05 12.47
CA ALA A 13 -2.16 6.10 11.94
C ALA A 13 -1.64 5.38 10.68
N GLU A 14 -0.89 6.09 9.83
CA GLU A 14 -0.27 5.50 8.65
C GLU A 14 0.83 4.48 9.03
N LEU A 15 1.64 4.80 10.05
CA LEU A 15 2.64 3.90 10.60
C LEU A 15 2.03 2.61 11.17
N PHE A 16 0.81 2.68 11.71
CA PHE A 16 0.09 1.50 12.21
C PHE A 16 -0.39 0.56 11.09
N SER A 17 -0.72 1.11 9.91
CA SER A 17 -1.19 0.31 8.77
C SER A 17 -0.05 -0.40 8.01
N THR A 18 1.15 0.17 8.10
CA THR A 18 2.32 -0.33 7.38
C THR A 18 2.73 -1.78 7.75
N PRO A 19 2.66 -2.22 9.03
CA PRO A 19 2.87 -3.61 9.42
C PRO A 19 2.02 -4.65 8.69
N PHE A 20 0.84 -4.29 8.16
CA PHE A 20 0.01 -5.26 7.42
C PHE A 20 0.72 -5.71 6.13
N PHE A 21 1.36 -4.80 5.40
CA PHE A 21 2.18 -5.16 4.24
C PHE A 21 3.30 -6.13 4.61
N ILE A 22 3.96 -5.87 5.73
CA ILE A 22 5.04 -6.73 6.23
C ILE A 22 4.51 -8.11 6.61
N LEU A 23 3.39 -8.17 7.34
CA LEU A 23 2.74 -9.41 7.75
C LEU A 23 2.37 -10.28 6.55
N PHE A 24 1.66 -9.71 5.56
CA PHE A 24 1.30 -10.45 4.35
C PHE A 24 2.53 -10.84 3.54
N GLY A 25 3.55 -9.96 3.45
CA GLY A 25 4.83 -10.29 2.85
C GLY A 25 5.48 -11.53 3.47
N VAL A 26 5.56 -11.58 4.80
CA VAL A 26 6.08 -12.76 5.53
C VAL A 26 5.23 -14.00 5.26
N ILE A 27 3.89 -13.88 5.25
CA ILE A 27 3.00 -15.02 4.95
C ILE A 27 3.26 -15.56 3.54
N PHE A 28 3.43 -14.71 2.54
CA PHE A 28 3.74 -15.13 1.16
C PHE A 28 5.12 -15.81 1.08
N MET A 29 6.13 -15.26 1.77
CA MET A 29 7.45 -15.87 1.86
C MET A 29 7.40 -17.25 2.54
N ALA A 30 6.68 -17.37 3.66
CA ALA A 30 6.49 -18.64 4.36
C ALA A 30 5.75 -19.66 3.49
N THR A 31 4.75 -19.21 2.74
CA THR A 31 4.00 -20.05 1.80
C THR A 31 4.90 -20.56 0.67
N SER A 32 5.77 -19.70 0.11
CA SER A 32 6.78 -20.10 -0.88
C SER A 32 7.71 -21.19 -0.33
N LEU A 33 8.22 -21.02 0.89
CA LEU A 33 9.06 -22.01 1.56
C LEU A 33 8.31 -23.33 1.83
N GLY A 34 7.05 -23.25 2.23
CA GLY A 34 6.19 -24.41 2.43
C GLY A 34 6.01 -25.22 1.14
N PHE A 35 5.75 -24.54 0.01
CA PHE A 35 5.69 -25.20 -1.29
C PHE A 35 7.03 -25.77 -1.74
N TRP A 36 8.14 -25.13 -1.40
CA TRP A 36 9.47 -25.66 -1.72
C TRP A 36 9.78 -26.95 -0.94
N GLN A 37 9.46 -27.01 0.35
CA GLN A 37 9.73 -28.19 1.18
C GLN A 37 8.74 -29.34 0.98
N LEU A 38 7.45 -29.03 0.82
CA LEU A 38 6.36 -30.02 0.81
C LEU A 38 5.75 -30.24 -0.58
N GLY A 39 6.03 -29.37 -1.55
CA GLY A 39 5.43 -29.39 -2.88
C GLY A 39 5.96 -30.53 -3.76
N LYS A 40 5.18 -31.59 -3.85
CA LYS A 40 5.46 -32.74 -4.74
C LYS A 40 4.80 -32.63 -6.11
N THR A 41 3.78 -31.77 -6.26
CA THR A 41 3.04 -31.59 -7.51
C THR A 41 3.66 -30.49 -8.38
N GLU A 42 3.45 -30.56 -9.70
CA GLU A 42 3.92 -29.53 -10.63
C GLU A 42 3.32 -28.15 -10.30
N LEU A 43 2.05 -28.12 -9.87
CA LEU A 43 1.38 -26.89 -9.46
C LEU A 43 1.98 -26.30 -8.19
N ALA A 44 2.27 -27.11 -7.17
CA ALA A 44 2.90 -26.61 -5.94
C ALA A 44 4.29 -26.00 -6.24
N ARG A 45 5.08 -26.65 -7.11
CA ARG A 45 6.38 -26.11 -7.55
C ARG A 45 6.24 -24.80 -8.32
N ALA A 46 5.20 -24.67 -9.14
CA ALA A 46 4.93 -23.46 -9.90
C ALA A 46 4.59 -22.24 -9.00
N TYR A 47 4.06 -22.45 -7.79
CA TYR A 47 3.77 -21.36 -6.85
C TYR A 47 5.00 -20.78 -6.17
N ILE A 48 6.14 -21.48 -6.13
CA ILE A 48 7.32 -21.07 -5.34
C ILE A 48 7.80 -19.68 -5.77
N ILE A 49 8.07 -19.49 -7.06
CA ILE A 49 8.63 -18.24 -7.58
C ILE A 49 7.64 -17.07 -7.48
N PRO A 50 6.38 -17.18 -7.96
CA PRO A 50 5.43 -16.07 -7.86
C PRO A 50 5.19 -15.63 -6.41
N THR A 51 5.01 -16.59 -5.48
CA THR A 51 4.74 -16.25 -4.07
C THR A 51 5.95 -15.63 -3.39
N LEU A 52 7.17 -16.06 -3.73
CA LEU A 52 8.40 -15.43 -3.27
C LEU A 52 8.50 -13.98 -3.75
N VAL A 53 8.27 -13.74 -5.05
CA VAL A 53 8.33 -12.40 -5.65
C VAL A 53 7.28 -11.47 -5.03
N ALA A 54 6.03 -11.93 -4.93
CA ALA A 54 4.97 -11.15 -4.30
C ALA A 54 5.27 -10.85 -2.82
N GLY A 55 5.76 -11.84 -2.08
CA GLY A 55 6.18 -11.65 -0.69
C GLY A 55 7.28 -10.61 -0.54
N ALA A 56 8.32 -10.68 -1.39
CA ALA A 56 9.42 -9.72 -1.40
C ALA A 56 8.94 -8.29 -1.74
N LEU A 57 8.05 -8.14 -2.73
CA LEU A 57 7.49 -6.83 -3.09
C LEU A 57 6.68 -6.23 -1.94
N LEU A 58 5.80 -7.00 -1.29
CA LEU A 58 5.03 -6.54 -0.13
C LEU A 58 5.94 -6.13 1.04
N LEU A 59 7.03 -6.87 1.27
CA LEU A 59 8.03 -6.51 2.27
C LEU A 59 8.76 -5.21 1.93
N ILE A 60 9.16 -5.01 0.68
CA ILE A 60 9.82 -3.78 0.23
C ILE A 60 8.90 -2.57 0.42
N ILE A 61 7.63 -2.69 0.01
CA ILE A 61 6.62 -1.64 0.18
C ILE A 61 6.41 -1.35 1.68
N GLY A 62 6.16 -2.39 2.49
CA GLY A 62 5.93 -2.25 3.92
C GLY A 62 7.12 -1.62 4.66
N LEU A 63 8.35 -2.08 4.39
CA LEU A 63 9.54 -1.48 5.01
C LEU A 63 9.77 -0.05 4.52
N GLY A 64 9.59 0.22 3.22
CA GLY A 64 9.74 1.56 2.64
C GLY A 64 8.80 2.58 3.28
N LEU A 65 7.51 2.23 3.39
CA LEU A 65 6.51 3.07 4.05
C LEU A 65 6.84 3.29 5.53
N PHE A 66 7.37 2.27 6.22
CA PHE A 66 7.66 2.37 7.64
C PHE A 66 8.77 3.38 7.91
N PHE A 67 9.86 3.32 7.15
CA PHE A 67 10.95 4.27 7.27
C PHE A 67 10.56 5.67 6.81
N ALA A 68 9.81 5.80 5.71
CA ALA A 68 9.34 7.08 5.21
C ALA A 68 8.45 7.80 6.23
N ASN A 69 7.44 7.10 6.78
CA ASN A 69 6.51 7.67 7.75
C ASN A 69 7.20 8.01 9.08
N LYS A 70 8.14 7.19 9.53
CA LYS A 70 8.94 7.49 10.73
C LYS A 70 9.77 8.76 10.58
N SER A 71 10.41 8.96 9.43
CA SER A 71 11.14 10.20 9.15
C SER A 71 10.21 11.41 9.11
N ARG A 72 9.01 11.23 8.53
CA ARG A 72 8.03 12.29 8.28
C ARG A 72 7.49 12.93 9.56
N VAL A 73 7.20 12.12 10.59
CA VAL A 73 6.76 12.60 11.91
C VAL A 73 7.71 13.67 12.47
N THR A 74 9.02 13.46 12.35
CA THR A 74 10.03 14.41 12.87
C THR A 74 10.23 15.65 11.98
N GLN A 75 9.85 15.59 10.71
CA GLN A 75 9.97 16.69 9.76
C GLN A 75 8.77 17.64 9.84
N PHE A 76 7.58 17.12 10.13
CA PHE A 76 6.36 17.93 10.26
C PHE A 76 6.47 19.01 11.32
N GLU A 77 6.98 18.67 12.51
CA GLU A 77 7.19 19.64 13.58
C GLU A 77 8.15 20.76 13.18
N LYS A 78 9.26 20.41 12.49
CA LYS A 78 10.23 21.40 12.03
C LYS A 78 9.67 22.31 10.93
N ALA A 79 8.94 21.73 9.97
CA ALA A 79 8.37 22.48 8.86
C ALA A 79 7.27 23.43 9.35
N TYR A 80 6.38 22.95 10.21
CA TYR A 80 5.30 23.75 10.79
C TYR A 80 5.84 24.91 11.65
N ASN A 81 6.84 24.66 12.49
CA ASN A 81 7.46 25.70 13.33
C ASN A 81 8.28 26.73 12.50
N SER A 82 8.70 26.37 11.29
CA SER A 82 9.40 27.29 10.39
C SER A 82 8.43 28.22 9.66
N ASP A 83 7.37 27.66 9.07
CA ASP A 83 6.33 28.40 8.37
C ASP A 83 5.06 27.54 8.27
N ALA A 84 4.05 27.90 9.07
CA ALA A 84 2.79 27.16 9.14
C ALA A 84 1.97 27.27 7.85
N SER A 85 1.97 28.43 7.19
CA SER A 85 1.20 28.64 5.95
C SER A 85 1.83 27.88 4.79
N ALA A 86 3.16 27.96 4.64
CA ALA A 86 3.88 27.19 3.63
C ALA A 86 3.77 25.67 3.87
N PHE A 87 3.77 25.23 5.14
CA PHE A 87 3.53 23.84 5.49
C PHE A 87 2.15 23.36 5.01
N VAL A 88 1.08 24.09 5.34
CA VAL A 88 -0.30 23.73 4.94
C VAL A 88 -0.43 23.64 3.42
N ALA A 89 0.07 24.64 2.69
CA ALA A 89 0.02 24.64 1.23
C ALA A 89 0.75 23.43 0.62
N SER A 90 1.94 23.10 1.15
CA SER A 90 2.71 21.93 0.68
C SER A 90 2.02 20.59 0.99
N GLU A 91 1.36 20.48 2.14
CA GLU A 91 0.64 19.25 2.50
C GLU A 91 -0.67 19.11 1.71
N LEU A 92 -1.34 20.21 1.35
CA LEU A 92 -2.50 20.19 0.46
C LEU A 92 -2.12 19.67 -0.94
N GLU A 93 -1.05 20.19 -1.54
CA GLU A 93 -0.56 19.72 -2.84
C GLU A 93 -0.20 18.22 -2.78
N ARG A 94 0.51 17.81 -1.71
CA ARG A 94 0.91 16.42 -1.51
C ARG A 94 -0.31 15.50 -1.35
N THR A 95 -1.26 15.88 -0.51
CA THR A 95 -2.46 15.07 -0.22
C THR A 95 -3.34 14.94 -1.46
N GLU A 96 -3.48 16.01 -2.25
CA GLU A 96 -4.20 15.98 -3.53
C GLU A 96 -3.53 15.02 -4.53
N GLY A 97 -2.21 15.11 -4.69
CA GLY A 97 -1.45 14.19 -5.55
C GLY A 97 -1.63 12.73 -5.13
N THR A 98 -1.52 12.46 -3.82
CA THR A 98 -1.67 11.10 -3.26
C THR A 98 -3.10 10.55 -3.50
N LEU A 99 -4.13 11.37 -3.35
CA LEU A 99 -5.52 10.95 -3.59
C LEU A 99 -5.79 10.66 -5.07
N LYS A 100 -5.20 11.44 -5.99
CA LYS A 100 -5.25 11.15 -7.43
C LYS A 100 -4.58 9.82 -7.75
N GLU A 101 -3.44 9.53 -7.15
CA GLU A 101 -2.77 8.23 -7.30
C GLU A 101 -3.63 7.08 -6.83
N TYR A 102 -4.26 7.19 -5.65
CA TYR A 102 -5.19 6.17 -5.16
C TYR A 102 -6.40 5.95 -6.09
N ALA A 103 -7.01 7.02 -6.60
CA ALA A 103 -8.13 6.90 -7.53
C ALA A 103 -7.74 6.19 -8.84
N ASN A 104 -6.61 6.58 -9.41
CA ASN A 104 -6.16 6.05 -10.71
C ASN A 104 -5.56 4.65 -10.59
N VAL A 105 -4.76 4.39 -9.56
CA VAL A 105 -4.03 3.13 -9.43
C VAL A 105 -4.84 2.13 -8.61
N VAL A 106 -5.18 2.47 -7.37
CA VAL A 106 -5.75 1.52 -6.41
C VAL A 106 -7.20 1.17 -6.73
N PHE A 107 -8.01 2.15 -7.13
CA PHE A 107 -9.43 1.92 -7.42
C PHE A 107 -9.75 1.71 -8.90
N THR A 108 -8.79 1.87 -9.81
CA THR A 108 -9.01 1.67 -11.25
C THR A 108 -8.04 0.66 -11.85
N ALA A 109 -6.73 0.94 -11.85
CA ALA A 109 -5.76 0.05 -12.49
C ALA A 109 -5.70 -1.34 -11.84
N ILE A 110 -5.67 -1.41 -10.50
CA ILE A 110 -5.61 -2.68 -9.76
C ILE A 110 -6.83 -3.57 -10.07
N PRO A 111 -8.10 -3.10 -9.94
CA PRO A 111 -9.27 -3.88 -10.34
C PRO A 111 -9.24 -4.37 -11.79
N VAL A 112 -8.78 -3.54 -12.74
CA VAL A 112 -8.64 -3.92 -14.15
C VAL A 112 -7.61 -5.04 -14.33
N ILE A 113 -6.46 -4.96 -13.64
CA ILE A 113 -5.44 -6.02 -13.67
C ILE A 113 -5.99 -7.31 -13.06
N ILE A 114 -6.71 -7.24 -11.94
CA ILE A 114 -7.37 -8.39 -11.32
C ILE A 114 -8.35 -9.06 -12.31
N ALA A 115 -9.17 -8.26 -12.99
CA ALA A 115 -10.11 -8.76 -14.00
C ALA A 115 -9.38 -9.44 -15.17
N ALA A 116 -8.31 -8.84 -15.68
CA ALA A 116 -7.47 -9.44 -16.72
C ALA A 116 -6.84 -10.76 -16.27
N CYS A 117 -6.34 -10.83 -15.03
CA CYS A 117 -5.81 -12.07 -14.47
C CYS A 117 -6.88 -13.14 -14.33
N ALA A 118 -8.08 -12.78 -13.86
CA ALA A 118 -9.20 -13.70 -13.72
C ALA A 118 -9.65 -14.27 -15.08
N LEU A 119 -9.71 -13.43 -16.13
CA LEU A 119 -9.96 -13.88 -17.49
C LEU A 119 -8.83 -14.79 -18.00
N GLY A 120 -7.58 -14.44 -17.74
CA GLY A 120 -6.41 -15.25 -18.09
C GLY A 120 -6.47 -16.66 -17.52
N LEU A 121 -7.03 -16.85 -16.32
CA LEU A 121 -7.16 -18.17 -15.70
C LEU A 121 -8.12 -19.11 -16.46
N ILE A 122 -9.07 -18.57 -17.21
CA ILE A 122 -10.02 -19.36 -18.01
C ILE A 122 -9.30 -19.95 -19.23
N PHE A 123 -8.40 -19.18 -19.85
CA PHE A 123 -7.73 -19.56 -21.10
C PHE A 123 -6.37 -20.24 -20.89
N LEU A 124 -5.67 -19.94 -19.79
CA LEU A 124 -4.31 -20.42 -19.53
C LEU A 124 -4.34 -21.58 -18.54
N SER A 125 -4.07 -22.79 -19.03
CA SER A 125 -4.18 -24.03 -18.25
C SER A 125 -2.87 -24.52 -17.64
N THR A 126 -1.72 -23.99 -18.07
CA THR A 126 -0.43 -24.48 -17.57
C THR A 126 -0.23 -24.10 -16.10
N PRO A 127 0.44 -24.95 -15.29
CA PRO A 127 0.64 -24.71 -13.87
C PRO A 127 1.32 -23.36 -13.56
N VAL A 128 2.29 -22.96 -14.37
CA VAL A 128 3.05 -21.71 -14.21
C VAL A 128 2.16 -20.48 -14.40
N TRP A 129 1.34 -20.46 -15.46
CA TRP A 129 0.41 -19.35 -15.70
C TRP A 129 -0.62 -19.26 -14.58
N ARG A 130 -1.20 -20.39 -14.17
CA ARG A 130 -2.20 -20.42 -13.09
C ARG A 130 -1.63 -19.91 -11.78
N ALA A 131 -0.46 -20.42 -11.39
CA ALA A 131 0.20 -19.99 -10.16
C ALA A 131 0.50 -18.49 -10.17
N SER A 132 1.06 -17.99 -11.27
CA SER A 132 1.40 -16.57 -11.43
C SER A 132 0.15 -15.69 -11.33
N LEU A 133 -0.90 -15.98 -12.09
CA LEU A 133 -2.13 -15.18 -12.10
C LEU A 133 -2.84 -15.20 -10.74
N ILE A 134 -2.94 -16.37 -10.09
CA ILE A 134 -3.56 -16.49 -8.75
C ILE A 134 -2.76 -15.70 -7.72
N THR A 135 -1.42 -15.81 -7.74
CA THR A 135 -0.58 -15.06 -6.80
C THR A 135 -0.65 -13.56 -7.06
N THR A 136 -0.68 -13.11 -8.30
CA THR A 136 -0.87 -11.69 -8.64
C THR A 136 -2.20 -11.17 -8.10
N ILE A 137 -3.30 -11.90 -8.31
CA ILE A 137 -4.61 -11.53 -7.75
C ILE A 137 -4.53 -11.44 -6.23
N ALA A 138 -3.97 -12.45 -5.55
CA ALA A 138 -3.86 -12.47 -4.10
C ALA A 138 -3.05 -11.27 -3.56
N MET A 139 -1.92 -10.95 -4.19
CA MET A 139 -1.10 -9.79 -3.83
C MET A 139 -1.86 -8.47 -4.03
N LEU A 140 -2.53 -8.31 -5.17
CA LEU A 140 -3.28 -7.10 -5.51
C LEU A 140 -4.49 -6.88 -4.58
N VAL A 141 -5.15 -7.95 -4.13
CA VAL A 141 -6.21 -7.88 -3.12
C VAL A 141 -5.68 -7.37 -1.79
N VAL A 142 -4.49 -7.82 -1.35
CA VAL A 142 -3.85 -7.31 -0.14
C VAL A 142 -3.53 -5.82 -0.28
N ILE A 143 -2.97 -5.40 -1.41
CA ILE A 143 -2.67 -3.99 -1.68
C ILE A 143 -3.95 -3.15 -1.62
N LEU A 144 -5.01 -3.56 -2.32
CA LEU A 144 -6.29 -2.85 -2.34
C LEU A 144 -6.92 -2.73 -0.94
N LEU A 145 -6.82 -3.78 -0.12
CA LEU A 145 -7.32 -3.77 1.25
C LEU A 145 -6.60 -2.71 2.12
N ILE A 146 -5.27 -2.64 2.03
CA ILE A 146 -4.48 -1.73 2.87
C ILE A 146 -4.58 -0.30 2.34
N ASP A 147 -4.36 -0.11 1.05
CA ASP A 147 -4.36 1.21 0.40
C ASP A 147 -5.76 1.84 0.36
N GLY A 148 -6.82 1.04 0.27
CA GLY A 148 -8.19 1.56 0.37
C GLY A 148 -8.46 2.23 1.73
N ASN A 149 -7.87 1.69 2.80
CA ASN A 149 -7.97 2.30 4.12
C ASN A 149 -7.02 3.51 4.26
N ALA A 150 -5.86 3.47 3.60
CA ALA A 150 -4.94 4.62 3.54
C ALA A 150 -5.54 5.81 2.80
N HIS A 151 -6.26 5.56 1.70
CA HIS A 151 -7.03 6.58 0.98
C HIS A 151 -8.05 7.26 1.90
N ALA A 152 -8.85 6.50 2.64
CA ALA A 152 -9.86 7.07 3.54
C ALA A 152 -9.26 7.97 4.62
N ARG A 153 -8.09 7.59 5.17
CA ARG A 153 -7.36 8.43 6.13
C ARG A 153 -6.79 9.68 5.49
N MET A 154 -6.24 9.57 4.28
CA MET A 154 -5.70 10.71 3.52
C MET A 154 -6.78 11.72 3.15
N ASP A 155 -7.96 11.26 2.71
CA ASP A 155 -9.11 12.11 2.42
C ASP A 155 -9.60 12.85 3.68
N GLY A 156 -9.69 12.14 4.80
CA GLY A 156 -9.99 12.74 6.09
C GLY A 156 -8.98 13.82 6.49
N TYR A 157 -7.69 13.55 6.34
CA TYR A 157 -6.63 14.51 6.64
C TYR A 157 -6.64 15.72 5.70
N GLN A 158 -6.84 15.53 4.39
CA GLN A 158 -6.94 16.64 3.44
C GLN A 158 -8.11 17.57 3.77
N LYS A 159 -9.27 17.02 4.14
CA LYS A 159 -10.44 17.83 4.57
C LYS A 159 -10.12 18.67 5.81
N GLN A 160 -9.34 18.13 6.74
CA GLN A 160 -8.86 18.89 7.89
C GLN A 160 -7.92 20.03 7.47
N LEU A 161 -7.02 19.80 6.52
CA LEU A 161 -6.14 20.86 5.99
C LEU A 161 -6.94 21.97 5.30
N LEU A 162 -7.90 21.63 4.44
CA LEU A 162 -8.75 22.60 3.74
C LEU A 162 -9.54 23.48 4.71
N SER A 163 -10.08 22.90 5.79
CA SER A 163 -10.83 23.67 6.80
C SER A 163 -9.98 24.72 7.51
N VAL A 164 -8.66 24.53 7.57
CA VAL A 164 -7.75 25.47 8.24
C VAL A 164 -7.13 26.46 7.26
N GLU A 165 -6.97 26.10 5.98
CA GLU A 165 -6.61 27.06 4.94
C GLU A 165 -7.65 28.19 4.82
N GLU A 166 -8.93 27.90 5.04
CA GLU A 166 -9.99 28.92 5.09
C GLU A 166 -9.92 29.86 6.31
N GLU A 167 -9.19 29.45 7.37
CA GLU A 167 -9.03 30.22 8.63
C GLU A 167 -7.72 31.04 8.69
N LEU A 168 -6.79 30.83 7.75
CA LEU A 168 -5.45 31.47 7.67
C LEU A 168 -5.46 32.72 6.77
#